data_AF-E4U3S4-F1
#
_entry.id   AF-E4U3S4-F1
#
_cell.length_a   1.000
_cell.length_b   1.000
_cell.length_c   1.000
_cell.angle_alpha   90.00
_cell.angle_beta   90.00
_cell.angle_gamma   90.00
#
_symmetry.space_group_name_H-M   'P 1'
#
loop_
_entity.id
_entity.type
_entity.pdbx_description
1 polymer ?
#
loop_
_entity_poly.entity_id
_entity_poly.type
_entity_poly.pdbx_seq_one_letter_code
_entity_poly.pdbx_strand_id
1 'polypeptide(L)'
;MNFLTFDSFISIPVLIAFYYIGALMIPALLWYKRTWVVKIADALMRTFPITTSRLVLSFIILFIGFEILWRMMFEMLIGYFKMIEYLRHLSS
;
A
#
# COMPACT_ATOMS: atom_id res chain seq x y z
N MET A 1 7.09 -29.09 4.83
CA MET A 1 7.04 -27.96 5.78
C MET A 1 8.19 -26.98 5.52
N ASN A 2 8.18 -26.28 4.36
CA ASN A 2 9.15 -25.22 4.03
C ASN A 2 8.40 -24.04 3.37
N PHE A 3 7.29 -23.61 3.99
CA PHE A 3 6.41 -22.56 3.45
C PHE A 3 6.88 -21.14 3.81
N LEU A 4 8.03 -21.03 4.48
CA LEU A 4 8.63 -19.78 5.00
C LEU A 4 10.11 -19.62 4.65
N THR A 5 10.64 -20.34 3.65
CA THR A 5 11.96 -20.01 3.13
C THR A 5 11.87 -18.65 2.41
N PHE A 6 12.84 -17.77 2.63
CA PHE A 6 12.90 -16.40 2.09
C PHE A 6 12.64 -16.37 0.56
N ASP A 7 13.06 -17.41 -0.16
CA ASP A 7 12.80 -17.63 -1.60
C ASP A 7 11.31 -17.80 -1.96
N SER A 8 10.49 -18.40 -1.09
CA SER A 8 9.06 -18.61 -1.35
C SER A 8 8.25 -17.36 -1.02
N PHE A 9 8.61 -16.65 0.06
CA PHE A 9 7.87 -15.49 0.55
C PHE A 9 8.08 -14.24 -0.32
N ILE A 10 9.21 -14.19 -1.03
CA ILE A 10 9.61 -13.06 -1.89
C ILE A 10 9.56 -13.45 -3.39
N SER A 11 8.99 -14.62 -3.71
CA SER A 11 8.79 -15.01 -5.10
C SER A 11 7.89 -14.02 -5.85
N ILE A 12 8.19 -13.77 -7.12
CA ILE A 12 7.44 -12.89 -8.03
C ILE A 12 5.91 -13.10 -7.94
N PRO A 13 5.35 -14.33 -7.95
CA PRO A 13 3.90 -14.53 -7.83
C PRO A 13 3.34 -14.09 -6.47
N VAL A 14 4.08 -14.23 -5.38
CA VAL A 14 3.65 -13.79 -4.04
C VAL A 14 3.64 -12.27 -3.94
N LEU A 15 4.65 -11.59 -4.49
CA LEU A 15 4.67 -10.13 -4.62
C LEU A 15 3.50 -9.59 -5.44
N ILE A 16 3.18 -10.25 -6.56
CA ILE A 16 2.03 -9.88 -7.39
C ILE A 16 0.72 -10.09 -6.61
N ALA A 17 0.59 -11.19 -5.87
CA ALA A 17 -0.57 -11.40 -5.00
C ALA A 17 -0.70 -10.28 -3.96
N PHE A 18 0.37 -9.89 -3.28
CA PHE A 18 0.37 -8.76 -2.33
C PHE A 18 0.08 -7.41 -2.99
N TYR A 19 0.54 -7.18 -4.20
CA TYR A 19 0.22 -5.99 -4.99
C TYR A 19 -1.30 -5.88 -5.22
N TYR A 20 -1.94 -6.97 -5.67
CA TYR A 20 -3.39 -6.99 -5.89
C TYR A 20 -4.19 -6.96 -4.58
N ILE A 21 -3.69 -7.62 -3.52
CA ILE A 21 -4.28 -7.51 -2.18
C ILE A 21 -4.24 -6.07 -1.69
N GLY A 22 -3.13 -5.35 -1.91
CA GLY A 22 -3.02 -3.92 -1.63
C GLY A 22 -4.12 -3.12 -2.35
N ALA A 23 -4.32 -3.35 -3.65
CA ALA A 23 -5.35 -2.69 -4.44
C ALA A 23 -6.79 -2.94 -3.92
N LEU A 24 -7.07 -4.09 -3.30
CA LEU A 24 -8.35 -4.40 -2.66
C LEU A 24 -8.41 -3.90 -1.20
N MET A 25 -7.29 -3.92 -0.49
CA MET A 25 -7.19 -3.45 0.89
C MET A 25 -7.45 -1.97 1.00
N ILE A 26 -7.01 -1.18 0.02
CA ILE A 26 -7.13 0.28 0.04
C ILE A 26 -8.59 0.75 0.06
N PRO A 27 -9.49 0.33 -0.87
CA PRO A 27 -10.91 0.68 -0.79
C PRO A 27 -11.59 0.07 0.43
N ALA A 28 -11.18 -1.13 0.87
CA ALA A 28 -11.72 -1.76 2.08
C ALA A 28 -11.38 -0.97 3.36
N LEU A 29 -10.14 -0.49 3.48
CA LEU A 29 -9.67 0.37 4.58
C LEU A 29 -10.42 1.69 4.59
N LEU A 30 -10.63 2.29 3.42
CA LEU A 30 -11.37 3.54 3.30
C LEU A 30 -12.83 3.38 3.75
N TRP A 31 -13.47 2.27 3.36
CA TRP A 31 -14.83 1.93 3.81
C TRP A 31 -14.90 1.69 5.32
N TYR A 32 -13.96 0.90 5.86
CA TYR A 32 -13.92 0.55 7.27
C TYR A 32 -13.64 1.76 8.18
N LYS A 33 -12.74 2.65 7.77
CA LYS A 33 -12.34 3.81 8.58
C LYS A 33 -13.24 5.03 8.41
N ARG A 34 -14.27 4.98 7.56
CA ARG A 34 -15.15 6.14 7.29
C ARG A 34 -15.73 6.77 8.56
N THR A 35 -16.20 5.94 9.50
CA THR A 35 -16.84 6.40 10.74
C THR A 35 -15.83 6.96 11.73
N TRP A 36 -14.59 6.49 11.69
CA TRP A 36 -13.50 6.99 12.51
C TRP A 36 -13.01 8.37 12.02
N VAL A 37 -12.91 8.55 10.70
CA VAL A 37 -12.56 9.83 10.07
C VAL A 37 -13.58 10.92 10.41
N VAL A 38 -14.87 10.60 10.37
CA VAL A 38 -15.94 11.54 10.74
C VAL A 38 -15.83 11.96 12.21
N LYS A 39 -15.63 11.00 13.13
CA LYS A 39 -15.47 11.30 14.57
C LYS A 39 -14.24 12.16 14.86
N ILE A 40 -13.14 11.94 14.14
CA ILE A 40 -11.92 12.73 14.29
C ILE A 40 -12.09 14.13 13.73
N ALA A 41 -12.77 14.26 12.58
CA ALA A 41 -13.07 15.58 12.02
C ALA A 41 -13.90 16.41 13.02
N ASP A 42 -14.92 15.80 13.63
CA ASP A 42 -15.74 16.45 14.66
C ASP A 42 -14.93 16.81 15.92
N ALA A 43 -14.02 15.93 16.36
CA ALA A 43 -13.15 16.18 17.51
C ALA A 43 -12.13 17.30 17.23
N LEU A 44 -11.50 17.30 16.05
CA LEU A 44 -10.54 18.34 15.66
C LEU A 44 -11.22 19.69 15.51
N MET A 45 -12.42 19.76 14.94
CA MET A 45 -13.19 21.00 14.80
C MET A 45 -13.49 21.67 16.13
N ARG A 46 -13.67 20.89 17.21
CA ARG A 46 -13.90 21.43 18.55
C ARG A 46 -12.64 22.03 19.18
N THR A 47 -11.46 21.52 18.83
CA THR A 47 -10.18 21.96 19.41
C THR A 47 -9.48 23.02 18.56
N PHE A 48 -9.63 22.96 17.24
CA PHE A 48 -9.10 23.94 16.29
C PHE A 48 -10.15 24.22 15.21
N PRO A 49 -10.51 25.50 14.96
CA PRO A 49 -11.44 25.86 13.89
C PRO A 49 -10.74 25.77 12.52
N ILE A 50 -10.32 24.57 12.13
CA ILE A 50 -9.78 24.28 10.82
C ILE A 50 -10.96 23.87 9.94
N THR A 51 -11.09 24.50 8.77
CA THR A 51 -12.12 24.17 7.78
C THR A 51 -12.07 22.67 7.45
N THR A 52 -13.21 21.96 7.55
CA THR A 52 -13.34 20.52 7.25
C THR A 52 -12.71 20.15 5.92
N SER A 53 -12.81 21.04 4.92
CA SER A 53 -12.25 20.80 3.59
C SER A 53 -10.73 20.66 3.58
N ARG A 54 -9.99 21.38 4.44
CA ARG A 54 -8.52 21.28 4.50
C ARG A 54 -8.06 19.97 5.14
N LEU A 55 -8.78 19.48 6.15
CA LEU A 55 -8.50 18.18 6.76
C LEU A 55 -8.79 17.02 5.81
N VAL A 56 -9.93 17.06 5.13
CA VAL A 56 -10.29 16.04 4.13
C VAL A 56 -9.29 16.04 2.98
N LEU A 57 -8.87 17.22 2.49
CA LEU A 57 -7.86 17.34 1.45
C LEU A 57 -6.51 16.74 1.89
N SER A 58 -6.05 17.06 3.11
CA SER A 58 -4.80 16.50 3.64
C SER A 58 -4.88 14.98 3.81
N PHE A 59 -6.01 14.44 4.24
CA PHE A 59 -6.22 13.01 4.38
C PHE A 59 -6.19 12.29 3.02
N ILE A 60 -6.82 12.87 1.99
CA ILE A 60 -6.77 12.36 0.62
C ILE A 60 -5.34 12.37 0.07
N ILE A 61 -4.59 13.45 0.28
CA ILE A 61 -3.19 13.56 -0.18
C ILE A 61 -2.31 12.49 0.48
N LEU A 62 -2.43 12.31 1.80
CA LEU A 62 -1.69 11.28 2.53
C LEU A 62 -2.06 9.87 2.05
N PHE A 63 -3.34 9.64 1.78
CA PHE A 63 -3.84 8.36 1.29
C PHE A 63 -3.26 8.02 -0.09
N ILE A 64 -3.36 8.95 -1.04
CA ILE A 64 -2.78 8.80 -2.39
C ILE A 64 -1.26 8.62 -2.30
N GLY A 65 -0.58 9.37 -1.42
CA GLY A 65 0.85 9.22 -1.19
C GLY A 65 1.21 7.80 -0.72
N PHE A 66 0.42 7.23 0.18
CA PHE A 66 0.62 5.87 0.65
C PHE A 66 0.35 4.83 -0.45
N GLU A 67 -0.68 5.01 -1.28
CA GLU A 67 -0.94 4.14 -2.44
C GLU A 67 0.24 4.14 -3.42
N ILE A 68 0.77 5.32 -3.74
CA ILE A 68 1.90 5.46 -4.67
C ILE A 68 3.16 4.83 -4.09
N LEU A 69 3.48 5.10 -2.82
CA LEU A 69 4.64 4.49 -2.14
C LEU A 69 4.55 2.97 -2.14
N TRP A 70 3.37 2.42 -1.81
CA TRP A 70 3.11 0.99 -1.86
C TRP A 70 3.34 0.45 -3.28
N ARG A 71 2.73 1.07 -4.30
CA ARG A 71 2.82 0.63 -5.70
C ARG A 71 4.27 0.63 -6.19
N MET A 72 5.02 1.70 -5.90
CA MET A 72 6.43 1.85 -6.29
C MET A 72 7.34 0.83 -5.60
N MET A 73 7.13 0.57 -4.31
CA MET A 73 7.92 -0.42 -3.56
C MET A 73 7.74 -1.83 -4.16
N PHE A 74 6.50 -2.23 -4.45
CA PHE A 74 6.22 -3.53 -5.05
C PHE A 74 6.70 -3.65 -6.50
N GLU A 75 6.53 -2.60 -7.33
CA GLU A 75 7.04 -2.61 -8.70
C GLU A 75 8.56 -2.71 -8.76
N MET A 76 9.28 -2.02 -7.88
CA MET A 76 10.74 -2.14 -7.76
C MET A 76 11.15 -3.57 -7.39
N LEU A 77 10.50 -4.16 -6.40
CA LEU A 77 10.81 -5.51 -5.93
C LEU A 77 10.58 -6.54 -7.06
N ILE A 78 9.45 -6.46 -7.76
CA ILE A 78 9.13 -7.35 -8.91
C ILE A 78 10.18 -7.19 -10.02
N GLY A 79 10.54 -5.95 -10.36
CA GLY A 79 11.55 -5.67 -11.39
C GLY A 79 12.92 -6.24 -11.04
N TYR A 80 13.35 -6.09 -9.78
CA TYR A 80 14.61 -6.62 -9.29
C TYR A 80 14.68 -8.15 -9.40
N PHE A 81 13.62 -8.86 -9.00
CA PHE A 81 13.60 -10.33 -9.11
C PHE A 81 13.57 -10.83 -10.55
N LYS A 82 12.83 -10.16 -11.44
CA LYS A 82 12.85 -10.48 -12.88
C LYS A 82 14.26 -10.33 -13.45
N MET A 83 15.01 -9.32 -13.03
CA MET A 83 16.39 -9.11 -13.49
C MET A 83 17.31 -10.24 -13.02
N ILE A 84 17.20 -10.67 -11.76
CA ILE A 84 18.00 -11.78 -11.22
C ILE A 84 17.70 -13.09 -11.99
N GLU A 85 16.42 -13.37 -12.23
CA GLU A 85 16.01 -14.56 -12.97
C GLU A 85 16.55 -14.55 -14.40
N TYR A 86 16.48 -13.39 -15.07
CA TYR A 86 17.02 -13.22 -16.41
C TYR A 86 18.54 -13.43 -16.48
N LEU A 87 19.28 -12.88 -15.50
CA LEU A 87 20.73 -13.08 -15.41
C LEU A 87 21.09 -14.55 -15.17
N ARG A 88 20.31 -15.26 -14.33
CA ARG A 88 20.51 -16.69 -14.08
C ARG A 88 20.25 -17.52 -15.33
N HIS A 89 19.27 -17.16 -16.15
CA HIS A 89 19.01 -17.82 -17.43
C HIS A 89 20.10 -17.56 -18.47
N LEU A 90 20.72 -16.37 -18.48
CA LEU A 90 21.81 -16.05 -19.41
C LEU A 90 23.14 -16.73 -19.05
N SER A 91 23.33 -17.12 -17.77
CA SER A 91 24.56 -17.79 -17.32
C SER A 91 24.51 -19.32 -17.36
N SER A 92 23.42 -19.92 -17.88
CA SER A 92 23.24 -21.37 -18.05
C SER A 92 23.28 -21.75 -19.52
#